data_AF-A0A7S0KX24-F1
#
_entry.id   AF-A0A7S0KX24-F1
#
_cell.length_a   1.000
_cell.length_b   1.000
_cell.length_c   1.000
_cell.angle_alpha   90.00
_cell.angle_beta   90.00
_cell.angle_gamma   90.00
#
_symmetry.space_group_name_H-M   'P 1'
#
loop_
_entity.id
_entity.type
_entity.pdbx_description
1 polymer ?
#
loop_
_entity_poly.entity_id
_entity_poly.type
_entity_poly.pdbx_seq_one_letter_code
_entity_poly.pdbx_strand_id
1 'polypeptide(L)'
;MTAANKRASTKKVDDSKKDHQQSTTPTPTEGGTTTNSSNADAMSTITSTAQNSTSGGGGPNNTTTTSNNNGNDPLEKTTACVPLVYGSMAFYLGKKADEYSTHRWTLYLRGPNNEDLSTCVAKAIFQLHPSFAQPVRELTTPPFEVTEKGWGEFEAQIKIVWKDPKEKPTLVSGMNVFLI
;
A
#
# COMPACT_ATOMS: atom_id res chain seq x y z
N MET A 1 -2.89 -20.96 3.73
CA MET A 1 -4.35 -20.70 3.62
C MET A 1 -4.48 -19.28 3.09
N THR A 2 -5.32 -19.05 2.06
CA THR A 2 -5.18 -17.91 1.14
C THR A 2 -6.35 -16.93 1.28
N ALA A 3 -6.06 -15.62 1.35
CA ALA A 3 -7.08 -14.57 1.41
C ALA A 3 -8.11 -14.68 0.27
N ALA A 4 -9.41 -14.48 0.52
CA ALA A 4 -10.39 -14.27 -0.55
C ALA A 4 -11.71 -13.63 -0.06
N ASN A 5 -12.10 -12.53 -0.70
CA ASN A 5 -13.43 -11.92 -0.63
C ASN A 5 -14.31 -12.42 -1.79
N LYS A 6 -14.64 -13.73 -1.81
CA LYS A 6 -15.33 -14.34 -2.96
C LYS A 6 -16.84 -14.43 -2.74
N ARG A 7 -17.61 -13.64 -3.50
CA ARG A 7 -18.90 -14.11 -4.06
C ARG A 7 -19.17 -13.49 -5.42
N ALA A 8 -19.17 -14.32 -6.47
CA ALA A 8 -19.92 -14.03 -7.69
C ALA A 8 -21.37 -14.45 -7.44
N SER A 9 -22.30 -13.51 -7.52
CA SER A 9 -23.73 -13.77 -7.39
C SER A 9 -24.23 -14.54 -8.61
N THR A 10 -24.65 -15.79 -8.45
CA THR A 10 -25.63 -16.41 -9.35
C THR A 10 -27.03 -16.07 -8.84
N LYS A 11 -27.80 -15.32 -9.63
CA LYS A 11 -29.24 -15.16 -9.44
C LYS A 11 -29.88 -16.55 -9.56
N LYS A 12 -30.57 -17.01 -8.51
CA LYS A 12 -31.72 -17.90 -8.65
C LYS A 12 -32.92 -17.26 -7.95
N VAL A 13 -33.93 -17.00 -8.75
CA VAL A 13 -35.32 -16.76 -8.34
C VAL A 13 -35.90 -18.13 -8.01
N ASP A 14 -36.47 -18.31 -6.82
CA ASP A 14 -37.72 -19.06 -6.63
C ASP A 14 -38.29 -18.84 -5.21
N ASP A 15 -39.62 -18.82 -5.14
CA ASP A 15 -40.53 -18.51 -4.04
C ASP A 15 -40.64 -19.60 -2.96
N SER A 16 -41.01 -19.19 -1.72
CA SER A 16 -41.99 -19.84 -0.81
C SER A 16 -41.59 -19.97 0.67
N LYS A 17 -42.35 -19.24 1.51
CA LYS A 17 -42.92 -19.52 2.86
C LYS A 17 -42.47 -20.77 3.67
N LYS A 18 -42.15 -20.56 4.97
CA LYS A 18 -43.00 -20.75 6.19
C LYS A 18 -42.30 -21.38 7.43
N ASP A 19 -42.61 -20.78 8.59
CA ASP A 19 -42.79 -21.36 9.94
C ASP A 19 -41.63 -21.57 10.95
N HIS A 20 -42.06 -21.62 12.22
CA HIS A 20 -41.49 -21.23 13.54
C HIS A 20 -40.60 -22.26 14.29
N GLN A 21 -40.03 -21.79 15.45
CA GLN A 21 -39.46 -22.50 16.64
C GLN A 21 -37.95 -22.84 16.56
N GLN A 22 -37.07 -22.72 17.59
CA GLN A 22 -37.15 -22.42 19.03
C GLN A 22 -35.75 -22.03 19.60
N SER A 23 -35.73 -21.56 20.84
CA SER A 23 -34.63 -21.08 21.72
C SER A 23 -33.33 -21.89 21.82
N THR A 24 -32.19 -21.21 22.06
CA THR A 24 -31.40 -21.27 23.32
C THR A 24 -30.35 -20.15 23.36
N THR A 25 -30.22 -19.50 24.52
CA THR A 25 -29.17 -18.53 24.86
C THR A 25 -27.98 -19.28 25.48
N PRO A 26 -26.74 -18.85 25.23
CA PRO A 26 -25.72 -18.90 26.26
C PRO A 26 -25.14 -17.52 26.60
N THR A 27 -24.95 -17.35 27.90
CA THR A 27 -24.39 -16.25 28.68
C THR A 27 -23.08 -15.69 28.12
N PRO A 28 -22.81 -14.36 28.20
CA PRO A 28 -21.51 -13.80 27.85
C PRO A 28 -20.55 -13.94 29.04
N THR A 29 -19.54 -14.80 28.91
CA THR A 29 -18.36 -14.76 29.80
C THR A 29 -17.39 -13.71 29.25
N GLU A 30 -17.07 -12.74 30.10
CA GLU A 30 -16.14 -11.64 29.87
C GLU A 30 -14.70 -12.11 29.63
N GLY A 31 -13.97 -11.34 28.82
CA GLY A 31 -12.50 -11.24 28.88
C GLY A 31 -11.76 -11.67 27.62
N GLY A 32 -11.11 -10.71 26.93
CA GLY A 32 -10.02 -11.03 26.00
C GLY A 32 -9.84 -10.09 24.81
N THR A 33 -9.23 -8.93 25.08
CA THR A 33 -8.28 -8.18 24.23
C THR A 33 -8.64 -7.90 22.75
N THR A 34 -8.95 -6.63 22.45
CA THR A 34 -8.81 -6.04 21.10
C THR A 34 -7.34 -6.07 20.68
N THR A 35 -6.88 -7.16 20.07
CA THR A 35 -5.59 -7.19 19.37
C THR A 35 -5.75 -6.46 18.03
N ASN A 36 -5.46 -5.16 18.05
CA ASN A 36 -5.20 -4.42 16.83
C ASN A 36 -3.87 -4.93 16.27
N SER A 37 -3.92 -5.71 15.19
CA SER A 37 -2.72 -6.18 14.50
C SER A 37 -2.17 -5.05 13.63
N SER A 38 -1.47 -4.11 14.26
CA SER A 38 -0.61 -3.15 13.56
C SER A 38 0.70 -3.87 13.25
N ASN A 39 0.92 -4.29 12.01
CA ASN A 39 2.27 -4.63 11.57
C ASN A 39 3.07 -3.33 11.53
N ALA A 40 4.19 -3.32 12.28
CA ALA A 40 5.05 -2.16 12.48
C ALA A 40 5.30 -1.41 11.17
N ASP A 41 5.06 -0.09 11.18
CA ASP A 41 5.34 0.80 10.06
C ASP A 41 6.76 0.54 9.54
N ALA A 42 6.87 -0.08 8.36
CA ALA A 42 8.15 -0.30 7.74
C ALA A 42 8.63 1.04 7.20
N MET A 43 9.40 1.77 8.02
CA MET A 43 10.02 3.02 7.60
C MET A 43 11.19 2.70 6.67
N SER A 44 11.03 2.90 5.37
CA SER A 44 12.14 2.87 4.43
C SER A 44 12.40 4.27 3.87
N THR A 45 13.65 4.70 3.96
CA THR A 45 14.11 5.92 3.29
C THR A 45 14.51 5.51 1.88
N ILE A 46 13.74 5.92 0.88
CA ILE A 46 14.07 5.64 -0.52
C ILE A 46 14.96 6.78 -1.02
N THR A 47 16.25 6.48 -1.20
CA THR A 47 17.23 7.43 -1.74
C THR A 47 17.22 7.33 -3.27
N SER A 48 16.71 8.35 -3.95
CA SER A 48 16.80 8.45 -5.41
C SER A 48 18.19 8.94 -5.79
N THR A 49 19.10 8.02 -6.14
CA THR A 49 20.42 8.40 -6.68
C THR A 49 20.35 8.44 -8.20
N ALA A 50 20.42 9.64 -8.79
CA ALA A 50 20.62 9.78 -10.23
C ALA A 50 22.07 9.40 -10.59
N GLN A 51 22.31 8.14 -10.98
CA GLN A 51 23.60 7.71 -11.53
C GLN A 51 23.48 7.52 -13.05
N ASN A 52 24.07 8.45 -13.81
CA ASN A 52 24.35 8.22 -15.21
C ASN A 52 25.69 7.48 -15.33
N SER A 53 25.65 6.19 -15.64
CA SER A 53 26.84 5.41 -16.01
C SER A 53 27.28 5.80 -17.41
N THR A 54 28.26 6.71 -17.51
CA THR A 54 29.03 6.91 -18.75
C THR A 54 30.42 6.32 -18.54
N SER A 55 30.68 5.20 -19.22
CA SER A 55 32.00 4.62 -19.40
C SER A 55 32.83 5.48 -20.36
N GLY A 56 33.99 5.96 -19.92
CA GLY A 56 34.99 6.61 -20.78
C GLY A 56 36.11 7.19 -19.93
N GLY A 57 37.28 6.54 -19.94
CA GLY A 57 38.45 6.96 -19.16
C GLY A 57 39.20 8.15 -19.76
N GLY A 58 39.95 8.86 -18.91
CA GLY A 58 41.04 9.75 -19.32
C GLY A 58 41.31 10.95 -18.39
N GLY A 59 42.29 10.82 -17.50
CA GLY A 59 43.24 11.89 -17.07
C GLY A 59 42.78 12.98 -16.07
N PRO A 60 43.66 13.43 -15.14
CA PRO A 60 43.36 14.50 -14.21
C PRO A 60 43.77 15.87 -14.77
N ASN A 61 42.97 16.92 -14.52
CA ASN A 61 43.48 18.28 -14.29
C ASN A 61 42.41 19.18 -13.64
N ASN A 62 42.86 19.90 -12.61
CA ASN A 62 42.13 20.91 -11.86
C ASN A 62 42.21 22.26 -12.60
N THR A 63 41.07 22.89 -12.90
CA THR A 63 41.01 24.31 -13.33
C THR A 63 39.70 24.95 -12.86
N THR A 64 39.83 25.95 -11.99
CA THR A 64 38.85 26.96 -11.63
C THR A 64 38.40 27.77 -12.86
N THR A 65 37.09 27.91 -13.10
CA THR A 65 36.54 28.98 -13.97
C THR A 65 35.21 29.53 -13.45
N THR A 66 35.19 30.87 -13.47
CA THR A 66 34.21 31.90 -13.09
C THR A 66 32.79 31.81 -13.67
N SER A 67 31.86 32.37 -12.89
CA SER A 67 30.42 32.69 -13.05
C SER A 67 29.85 32.92 -14.45
N ASN A 68 28.57 32.51 -14.63
CA ASN A 68 27.60 33.24 -15.46
C ASN A 68 26.17 33.10 -14.88
N ASN A 69 25.50 34.26 -14.74
CA ASN A 69 24.09 34.38 -14.37
C ASN A 69 23.21 34.01 -15.56
N ASN A 70 22.45 32.91 -15.45
CA ASN A 70 21.15 32.69 -16.09
C ASN A 70 20.46 31.52 -15.35
N GLY A 71 19.48 31.85 -14.49
CA GLY A 71 18.89 30.92 -13.52
C GLY A 71 17.94 29.90 -14.13
N ASN A 72 18.47 28.92 -14.87
CA ASN A 72 17.76 27.68 -15.19
C ASN A 72 18.69 26.49 -15.50
N ASP A 73 19.97 26.57 -15.13
CA ASP A 73 20.88 25.43 -15.26
C ASP A 73 20.43 24.31 -14.31
N PRO A 74 20.09 23.12 -14.82
CA PRO A 74 19.80 21.97 -13.98
C PRO A 74 21.01 21.73 -13.07
N LEU A 75 20.79 21.73 -11.76
CA LEU A 75 21.84 21.43 -10.78
C LEU A 75 22.38 20.02 -11.06
N GLU A 76 23.50 19.93 -11.77
CA GLU A 76 23.91 18.74 -12.53
C GLU A 76 24.23 17.51 -11.65
N LYS A 77 24.20 17.64 -10.32
CA LYS A 77 24.46 16.55 -9.37
C LYS A 77 23.67 16.70 -8.06
N THR A 78 22.37 16.96 -8.15
CA THR A 78 21.50 17.00 -6.96
C THR A 78 20.81 15.67 -6.73
N THR A 79 20.93 15.14 -5.53
CA THR A 79 20.18 13.97 -5.05
C THR A 79 19.02 14.45 -4.19
N ALA A 80 17.82 14.00 -4.50
CA ALA A 80 16.65 14.19 -3.64
C ALA A 80 16.36 12.89 -2.88
N CYS A 81 16.04 13.03 -1.59
CA CYS A 81 15.60 11.92 -0.75
C CYS A 81 14.13 12.18 -0.39
N VAL A 82 13.26 11.19 -0.65
CA VAL A 82 11.83 11.27 -0.30
C VAL A 82 11.56 10.22 0.77
N PRO A 83 11.42 10.62 2.05
CA PRO A 83 11.06 9.68 3.10
C PRO A 83 9.60 9.27 2.92
N LEU A 84 9.32 7.96 3.04
CA LEU A 84 7.99 7.39 2.84
C LEU A 84 7.67 6.41 3.97
N VAL A 85 6.39 6.30 4.27
CA VAL A 85 5.83 5.32 5.19
C VAL A 85 4.82 4.48 4.42
N TYR A 86 4.98 3.17 4.47
CA TYR A 86 4.02 2.23 3.92
C TYR A 86 3.78 1.09 4.90
N GLY A 87 2.63 0.45 4.77
CA GLY A 87 2.28 -0.65 5.63
C GLY A 87 0.86 -1.12 5.42
N SER A 88 0.38 -1.86 6.41
CA SER A 88 -1.02 -2.22 6.51
C SER A 88 -1.55 -1.90 7.90
N MET A 89 -2.86 -1.75 8.01
CA MET A 89 -3.55 -1.70 9.29
C MET A 89 -4.82 -2.51 9.17
N ALA A 90 -5.19 -3.25 10.22
CA ALA A 90 -6.39 -4.06 10.23
C ALA A 90 -7.20 -3.83 11.52
N PHE A 91 -8.51 -3.85 11.38
CA PHE A 91 -9.47 -3.69 12.47
C PHE A 91 -10.45 -4.84 12.44
N TYR A 92 -10.54 -5.57 13.55
CA TYR A 92 -11.51 -6.63 13.71
C TYR A 92 -12.94 -6.07 13.66
N LEU A 93 -13.81 -6.71 12.89
CA LEU A 93 -15.19 -6.25 12.67
C LEU A 93 -16.14 -6.61 13.82
N GLY A 94 -15.72 -7.44 14.78
CA GLY A 94 -16.52 -7.81 15.94
C GLY A 94 -17.85 -8.45 15.54
N LYS A 95 -18.96 -7.96 16.10
CA LYS A 95 -20.32 -8.44 15.80
C LYS A 95 -20.74 -8.29 14.33
N LYS A 96 -20.00 -7.50 13.54
CA LYS A 96 -20.23 -7.32 12.09
C LYS A 96 -19.38 -8.27 11.24
N ALA A 97 -18.58 -9.12 11.85
CA ALA A 97 -17.79 -10.11 11.15
C ALA A 97 -18.68 -11.24 10.59
N ASP A 98 -18.27 -11.79 9.46
CA ASP A 98 -18.81 -13.02 8.89
C ASP A 98 -17.66 -13.96 8.47
N GLU A 99 -18.00 -15.12 7.91
CA GLU A 99 -17.02 -16.16 7.50
C GLU A 99 -15.96 -15.63 6.53
N TYR A 100 -16.28 -14.63 5.71
CA TYR A 100 -15.40 -14.10 4.66
C TYR A 100 -14.93 -12.67 4.92
N SER A 101 -15.39 -12.06 6.00
CA SER A 101 -15.06 -10.69 6.39
C SER A 101 -14.90 -10.64 7.91
N THR A 102 -13.71 -10.99 8.41
CA THR A 102 -13.40 -10.87 9.85
C THR A 102 -12.78 -9.52 10.18
N HIS A 103 -11.97 -8.98 9.27
CA HIS A 103 -11.28 -7.71 9.44
C HIS A 103 -11.57 -6.75 8.28
N ARG A 104 -11.60 -5.46 8.59
CA ARG A 104 -11.38 -4.39 7.61
C ARG A 104 -9.90 -4.04 7.66
N TRP A 105 -9.23 -4.08 6.52
CA TRP A 105 -7.81 -3.76 6.41
C TRP A 105 -7.56 -2.67 5.39
N THR A 106 -6.47 -1.94 5.59
CA THR A 106 -6.03 -0.86 4.71
C THR A 106 -4.54 -1.02 4.43
N LEU A 107 -4.17 -1.07 3.15
CA LEU A 107 -2.80 -0.81 2.70
C LEU A 107 -2.64 0.67 2.46
N TYR A 108 -1.50 1.25 2.81
CA TYR A 108 -1.25 2.68 2.65
C TYR A 108 0.17 3.01 2.21
N LEU A 109 0.31 4.14 1.52
CA LEU A 109 1.55 4.85 1.24
C LEU A 109 1.37 6.33 1.64
N ARG A 110 2.19 6.83 2.55
CA ARG A 110 2.08 8.16 3.14
C ARG A 110 3.45 8.81 3.35
N GLY A 111 3.48 10.12 3.52
CA GLY A 111 4.66 10.81 4.05
C GLY A 111 4.76 10.61 5.58
N PRO A 112 5.96 10.67 6.18
CA PRO A 112 6.15 10.46 7.62
C PRO A 112 5.29 11.36 8.51
N ASN A 113 5.04 12.59 8.06
CA ASN A 113 4.24 13.59 8.78
C ASN A 113 2.94 13.93 8.04
N ASN A 114 2.37 12.99 7.28
CA ASN A 114 1.22 13.21 6.38
C ASN A 114 1.47 14.31 5.32
N GLU A 115 2.71 14.42 4.85
CA GLU A 115 3.09 15.32 3.76
C GLU A 115 2.38 14.94 2.45
N ASP A 116 2.19 15.94 1.58
CA ASP A 116 1.61 15.71 0.26
C ASP A 116 2.62 15.09 -0.71
N LEU A 117 2.51 13.77 -0.86
CA LEU A 117 3.30 12.98 -1.79
C LEU A 117 2.95 13.23 -3.26
N SER A 118 1.85 13.93 -3.57
CA SER A 118 1.47 14.22 -4.96
C SER A 118 2.53 15.03 -5.70
N THR A 119 3.43 15.73 -4.99
CA THR A 119 4.52 16.50 -5.56
C THR A 119 5.59 15.65 -6.23
N CYS A 120 5.84 14.44 -5.71
CA CYS A 120 6.90 13.54 -6.19
C CYS A 120 6.37 12.18 -6.72
N VAL A 121 5.20 11.73 -6.27
CA VAL A 121 4.57 10.47 -6.70
C VAL A 121 3.52 10.78 -7.78
N ALA A 122 3.67 10.15 -8.95
CA ALA A 122 2.68 10.23 -10.02
C ALA A 122 1.50 9.26 -9.78
N LYS A 123 1.82 8.05 -9.33
CA LYS A 123 0.81 7.05 -8.94
C LYS A 123 1.39 5.96 -8.05
N ALA A 124 0.52 5.36 -7.24
CA ALA A 124 0.79 4.15 -6.50
C ALA A 124 -0.08 3.00 -7.04
N ILE A 125 0.55 1.86 -7.31
CA ILE A 125 -0.13 0.66 -7.81
C ILE A 125 -0.03 -0.43 -6.73
N PHE A 126 -1.16 -0.76 -6.13
CA PHE A 126 -1.28 -1.81 -5.12
C PHE A 126 -1.59 -3.14 -5.81
N GLN A 127 -0.76 -4.14 -5.59
CA GLN A 127 -0.97 -5.50 -6.07
C GLN A 127 -1.38 -6.37 -4.87
N LEU A 128 -2.64 -6.80 -4.88
CA LEU A 128 -3.27 -7.67 -3.91
C LEU A 128 -3.17 -9.13 -4.36
N HIS A 129 -3.59 -10.03 -3.48
CA HIS A 129 -3.72 -11.44 -3.85
C HIS A 129 -4.72 -11.64 -5.02
N PRO A 130 -4.46 -12.53 -6.01
CA PRO A 130 -5.32 -12.73 -7.19
C PRO A 130 -6.79 -13.11 -6.93
N SER A 131 -7.14 -13.48 -5.70
CA SER A 131 -8.52 -13.81 -5.31
C SER A 131 -9.42 -12.58 -5.14
N PHE A 132 -8.84 -11.38 -4.97
CA PHE A 132 -9.59 -10.14 -4.89
C PHE A 132 -10.09 -9.73 -6.27
N ALA A 133 -11.29 -9.16 -6.31
CA ALA A 133 -11.76 -8.50 -7.53
C ALA A 133 -10.87 -7.29 -7.82
N GLN A 134 -10.35 -7.19 -9.04
CA GLN A 134 -9.37 -6.18 -9.43
C GLN A 134 -8.16 -6.18 -8.47
N PRO A 135 -7.31 -7.23 -8.54
CA PRO A 135 -6.18 -7.38 -7.62
C PRO A 135 -5.10 -6.31 -7.84
N VAL A 136 -5.08 -5.64 -8.98
CA VAL A 136 -4.21 -4.48 -9.24
C VAL A 136 -5.04 -3.21 -9.14
N ARG A 137 -4.69 -2.32 -8.20
CA ARG A 137 -5.38 -1.05 -7.99
C ARG A 137 -4.43 0.11 -8.15
N GLU A 138 -4.74 0.99 -9.08
CA GLU A 138 -3.93 2.17 -9.40
C GLU A 138 -4.59 3.43 -8.81
N LEU A 139 -3.83 4.17 -8.02
CA LEU A 139 -4.24 5.44 -7.42
C LEU A 139 -3.29 6.54 -7.90
N THR A 140 -3.84 7.56 -8.56
CA THR A 140 -3.10 8.69 -9.14
C THR A 140 -3.14 9.94 -8.26
N THR A 141 -3.96 9.94 -7.21
CA THR A 141 -4.12 11.07 -6.29
C THR A 141 -4.16 10.58 -4.83
N PRO A 142 -3.69 11.38 -3.87
CA PRO A 142 -3.80 11.04 -2.46
C PRO A 142 -5.27 11.09 -1.99
N PRO A 143 -5.64 10.34 -0.94
CA PRO A 143 -4.80 9.42 -0.17
C PRO A 143 -4.49 8.12 -0.94
N PHE A 144 -3.22 7.70 -0.93
CA PHE A 144 -2.79 6.45 -1.57
C PHE A 144 -3.09 5.26 -0.66
N GLU A 145 -4.36 4.87 -0.59
CA GLU A 145 -4.85 3.84 0.32
C GLU A 145 -5.83 2.89 -0.35
N VAL A 146 -5.67 1.59 -0.11
CA VAL A 146 -6.61 0.55 -0.52
C VAL A 146 -7.20 -0.10 0.71
N THR A 147 -8.51 0.02 0.87
CA THR A 147 -9.25 -0.57 1.98
C THR A 147 -10.19 -1.66 1.51
N GLU A 148 -10.19 -2.79 2.20
CA GLU A 148 -10.97 -3.98 1.87
C GLU A 148 -11.36 -4.77 3.13
N LYS A 149 -12.11 -5.86 2.94
CA LYS A 149 -12.40 -6.83 3.99
C LYS A 149 -11.80 -8.20 3.65
N GLY A 150 -11.50 -8.98 4.68
CA GLY A 150 -10.96 -10.33 4.51
C GLY A 150 -10.81 -11.08 5.83
N TRP A 151 -10.25 -12.28 5.75
CA TRP A 151 -10.21 -13.24 6.86
C TRP A 151 -8.91 -14.06 6.99
N GLY A 152 -7.90 -13.80 6.17
CA GLY A 152 -6.65 -14.56 6.15
C GLY A 152 -5.44 -13.69 5.88
N GLU A 153 -4.31 -14.32 5.60
CA GLU A 153 -3.04 -13.64 5.32
C GLU A 153 -2.76 -13.61 3.80
N PHE A 154 -2.09 -12.54 3.36
CA PHE A 154 -1.50 -12.48 2.03
C PHE A 154 -0.32 -11.50 1.96
N GLU A 155 0.59 -11.74 1.02
CA GLU A 155 1.63 -10.77 0.65
C GLU A 155 1.06 -9.76 -0.36
N ALA A 156 1.25 -8.48 -0.09
CA ALA A 156 0.92 -7.38 -0.98
C ALA A 156 2.20 -6.71 -1.52
N GLN A 157 2.05 -6.00 -2.64
CA GLN A 157 3.12 -5.16 -3.18
C GLN A 157 2.60 -3.75 -3.49
N ILE A 158 3.46 -2.74 -3.37
CA ILE A 158 3.20 -1.38 -3.83
C ILE A 158 4.25 -1.00 -4.86
N LYS A 159 3.83 -0.69 -6.08
CA LYS A 159 4.69 -0.08 -7.10
C LYS A 159 4.45 1.43 -7.13
N ILE A 160 5.49 2.19 -6.80
CA ILE A 160 5.50 3.65 -6.77
C ILE A 160 6.06 4.14 -8.11
N VAL A 161 5.28 4.92 -8.84
CA VAL A 161 5.73 5.61 -10.05
C VAL A 161 5.95 7.07 -9.71
N TRP A 162 7.17 7.55 -9.95
CA TRP A 162 7.58 8.93 -9.66
C TRP A 162 7.08 9.89 -10.74
N LYS A 163 6.91 11.16 -10.38
CA LYS A 163 6.55 12.23 -11.32
C LYS A 163 7.67 12.56 -12.30
N ASP A 164 8.93 12.42 -11.88
CA ASP A 164 10.04 12.52 -12.81
C ASP A 164 10.08 11.26 -13.70
N PRO A 165 9.87 11.37 -15.02
CA PRO A 165 9.91 10.23 -15.93
C PRO A 165 11.29 9.59 -16.06
N LYS A 166 12.37 10.26 -15.61
CA LYS A 166 13.73 9.70 -15.58
C LYS A 166 13.93 8.77 -14.39
N GLU A 167 13.12 8.91 -13.34
CA GLU A 167 13.18 8.07 -12.16
C GLU A 167 12.49 6.73 -12.40
N LYS A 168 13.20 5.64 -12.08
CA LYS A 168 12.65 4.29 -12.24
C LYS A 168 11.58 4.04 -11.17
N PRO A 169 10.47 3.35 -11.50
CA PRO A 169 9.49 2.97 -10.49
C PRO A 169 10.10 2.13 -9.36
N THR A 170 9.69 2.39 -8.13
CA THR A 170 10.15 1.63 -6.96
C THR A 170 9.12 0.58 -6.60
N LEU A 171 9.56 -0.67 -6.43
CA LEU A 171 8.71 -1.77 -5.99
C LEU A 171 8.97 -2.05 -4.50
N VAL A 172 7.92 -1.96 -3.71
CA VAL A 172 7.88 -2.40 -2.32
C VAL A 172 7.21 -3.78 -2.28
N SER A 173 7.94 -4.80 -1.82
CA SER A 173 7.49 -6.19 -1.69
C SER A 173 7.64 -6.69 -0.26
N GLY A 174 7.19 -7.92 0.03
CA GLY A 174 7.29 -8.50 1.37
C GLY A 174 6.36 -7.87 2.40
N MET A 175 5.33 -7.13 1.97
CA MET A 175 4.33 -6.58 2.88
C MET A 175 3.30 -7.67 3.20
N ASN A 176 3.49 -8.34 4.33
CA ASN A 176 2.53 -9.33 4.80
C ASN A 176 1.37 -8.66 5.53
N VAL A 177 0.15 -8.95 5.07
CA VAL A 177 -1.09 -8.51 5.69
C VAL A 177 -1.66 -9.67 6.49
N PHE A 178 -1.68 -9.56 7.82
CA PHE A 178 -2.24 -10.57 8.72
C PHE A 178 -3.61 -10.12 9.23
N LEU A 179 -4.63 -10.96 9.05
CA LEU A 179 -6.03 -10.67 9.41
C LEU A 179 -6.62 -11.70 10.38
N ILE A 180 -5.75 -12.31 11.20
CA ILE A 180 -6.10 -13.34 12.18
C ILE A 180 -5.74 -12.89 13.59
#